data_AF-A0AA43LA69-F1
#
_entry.id   AF-A0AA43LA69-F1
#
_cell.length_a   1.000
_cell.length_b   1.000
_cell.length_c   1.000
_cell.angle_alpha   90.00
_cell.angle_beta   90.00
_cell.angle_gamma   90.00
#
_symmetry.space_group_name_H-M   'P 1'
#
loop_
_entity.id
_entity.type
_entity.pdbx_description
1 polymer ?
#
loop_
_entity_poly.entity_id
_entity_poly.type
_entity_poly.pdbx_seq_one_letter_code
_entity_poly.pdbx_strand_id
1 'polypeptide(L)' 'MWGLGKKRSPLGKWLDRTGYNQEDLVRLSKVSRNTISKSCSDKDYIPSPAVMKKILKALREVDSSVRADQFWDL' A
#
# COMPACT_ATOMS: atom_id res chain seq x y z
N MET A 1 -13.51 9.88 13.40
CA MET A 1 -12.08 9.56 13.52
C MET A 1 -11.81 8.16 12.97
N TRP A 2 -11.29 8.03 11.75
CA TRP A 2 -10.73 6.75 11.27
C TRP A 2 -9.32 6.61 11.86
N GLY A 3 -9.10 5.78 12.89
CA GLY A 3 -7.71 5.57 13.34
C GLY A 3 -7.45 4.89 14.68
N LEU A 4 -8.41 4.80 15.60
CA LEU A 4 -8.12 4.20 16.92
C LEU A 4 -8.29 2.67 16.85
N GLY A 5 -7.23 1.97 16.42
CA GLY A 5 -7.05 0.52 16.69
C GLY A 5 -6.79 -0.40 15.48
N LYS A 6 -6.89 0.08 14.24
CA LYS A 6 -6.54 -0.78 13.09
C LYS A 6 -5.02 -0.87 12.96
N LYS A 7 -4.48 -2.10 12.98
CA LYS A 7 -3.09 -2.36 12.62
C LYS A 7 -2.83 -1.78 11.22
N ARG A 8 -1.73 -1.06 11.06
CA ARG A 8 -1.29 -0.47 9.79
C ARG A 8 0.13 -0.91 9.50
N SER A 9 0.34 -1.39 8.28
CA SER A 9 1.68 -1.58 7.72
C SER A 9 2.31 -0.22 7.36
N PRO A 10 3.61 -0.16 7.02
CA PRO A 10 4.22 1.06 6.51
C PRO A 10 3.49 1.62 5.27
N LEU A 11 3.03 0.75 4.36
CA LEU A 11 2.19 1.14 3.22
C LEU A 11 0.88 1.78 3.68
N GLY A 12 0.17 1.14 4.62
CA GLY A 12 -1.08 1.67 5.16
C GLY A 12 -0.91 3.04 5.83
N LYS A 13 0.20 3.26 6.54
CA LYS A 13 0.55 4.56 7.13
C LYS A 13 0.87 5.60 6.06
N TRP A 14 1.52 5.20 4.96
CA TRP A 14 1.81 6.10 3.86
C TRP A 14 0.52 6.61 3.20
N LEU A 15 -0.44 5.72 2.92
CA LEU A 15 -1.77 6.08 2.40
C LEU A 15 -2.48 7.08 3.33
N ASP A 16 -2.48 6.81 4.63
CA ASP A 16 -3.12 7.69 5.61
C ASP A 16 -2.45 9.08 5.65
N ARG A 17 -1.12 9.16 5.50
CA ARG A 17 -0.37 10.42 5.49
C ARG A 17 -0.57 11.24 4.23
N THR A 18 -0.72 10.59 3.07
CA THR A 18 -0.91 11.27 1.78
C THR A 18 -2.38 11.58 1.51
N GLY A 19 -3.31 11.07 2.32
CA GLY A 19 -4.74 11.15 2.06
C GLY A 19 -5.18 10.27 0.89
N TYR A 20 -4.32 9.36 0.43
CA TYR A 20 -4.59 8.50 -0.71
C TYR A 20 -5.47 7.31 -0.28
N ASN A 21 -6.48 6.99 -1.09
CA ASN A 21 -7.49 6.00 -0.75
C ASN A 21 -7.09 4.58 -1.22
N GLN A 22 -7.41 3.56 -0.41
CA GLN A 22 -7.18 2.16 -0.77
C GLN A 22 -8.01 1.73 -1.98
N GLU A 23 -9.23 2.23 -2.17
CA GLU A 23 -10.03 1.89 -3.35
C GLU A 23 -9.43 2.44 -4.65
N ASP A 24 -8.80 3.62 -4.58
CA ASP A 24 -8.05 4.18 -5.72
C ASP A 24 -6.80 3.35 -6.00
N LEU A 25 -6.10 2.92 -4.95
CA LEU A 25 -4.96 2.01 -5.10
C LEU A 25 -5.36 0.69 -5.75
N VAL A 26 -6.50 0.10 -5.36
CA VAL A 26 -7.07 -1.12 -5.97
C VAL A 26 -7.32 -0.90 -7.46
N ARG A 27 -8.00 0.20 -7.81
CA ARG A 27 -8.35 0.54 -9.18
C ARG A 27 -7.12 0.76 -10.07
N LEU A 28 -6.14 1.53 -9.60
CA LEU A 28 -4.94 1.86 -10.38
C LEU A 28 -3.96 0.68 -10.47
N SER A 29 -3.73 -0.04 -9.37
CA SER A 29 -2.78 -1.16 -9.36
C SER A 29 -3.33 -2.42 -10.02
N LYS A 30 -4.66 -2.54 -10.21
CA LYS A 30 -5.35 -3.76 -10.66
C LYS A 30 -5.00 -4.97 -9.79
N VAL A 31 -4.79 -4.73 -8.50
CA VAL A 31 -4.57 -5.75 -7.47
C VAL A 31 -5.86 -5.95 -6.71
N SER A 32 -6.13 -7.19 -6.27
CA SER A 32 -7.38 -7.48 -5.55
C SER A 32 -7.52 -6.63 -4.29
N ARG A 33 -8.75 -6.23 -3.95
CA ARG A 33 -9.05 -5.49 -2.72
C ARG A 33 -8.51 -6.20 -1.48
N ASN A 34 -8.63 -7.52 -1.42
CA ASN A 34 -8.14 -8.30 -0.29
C ASN A 34 -6.61 -8.18 -0.14
N THR A 35 -5.88 -8.29 -1.25
CA THR A 35 -4.42 -8.14 -1.25
C THR A 35 -3.98 -6.73 -0.85
N ILE A 36 -4.64 -5.68 -1.36
CA ILE A 36 -4.33 -4.30 -0.95
C ILE A 36 -4.64 -4.09 0.54
N SER A 37 -5.82 -4.51 0.99
CA SER A 37 -6.23 -4.41 2.40
C SER A 37 -5.23 -5.11 3.33
N LYS A 38 -4.80 -6.33 2.97
CA LYS A 38 -3.76 -7.06 3.72
C LYS A 38 -2.42 -6.33 3.69
N SER A 39 -2.00 -5.84 2.53
CA SER A 39 -0.78 -5.03 2.38
C SER A 39 -0.80 -3.74 3.19
N CYS A 40 -1.97 -3.18 3.49
CA CYS A 40 -2.12 -1.95 4.28
C CYS A 40 -2.25 -2.21 5.80
N SER A 41 -2.60 -3.42 6.21
CA SER A 41 -2.94 -3.75 7.61
C SER A 41 -1.94 -4.68 8.29
N ASP A 42 -1.34 -5.59 7.54
CA ASP A 42 -0.38 -6.58 8.01
C ASP A 42 1.04 -6.11 7.70
N LYS A 43 1.84 -5.87 8.74
CA LYS A 43 3.23 -5.40 8.62
C LYS A 43 4.19 -6.49 8.17
N ASP A 44 3.82 -7.76 8.38
CA ASP A 44 4.64 -8.93 8.09
C ASP A 44 4.25 -9.55 6.74
N TYR A 45 3.20 -9.02 6.09
CA TYR A 45 2.79 -9.46 4.77
C TYR A 45 3.64 -8.84 3.67
N ILE A 46 4.42 -9.68 3.00
CA ILE A 46 5.19 -9.32 1.80
C ILE A 46 4.46 -9.91 0.57
N PRO A 47 3.88 -9.06 -0.32
CA PRO A 47 3.28 -9.52 -1.56
C PRO A 47 4.31 -10.10 -2.52
N SER A 48 3.87 -10.81 -3.55
CA SER A 48 4.78 -11.28 -4.60
C SER A 48 5.43 -10.09 -5.34
N PRO A 49 6.63 -10.26 -5.94
CA PRO A 49 7.31 -9.20 -6.70
C PRO A 49 6.44 -8.57 -7.79
N ALA A 50 5.59 -9.36 -8.45
CA ALA A 50 4.66 -8.87 -9.46
C ALA A 50 3.59 -7.94 -8.88
N VAL A 51 3.08 -8.23 -7.68
CA VAL A 51 2.12 -7.38 -6.97
C VAL A 51 2.80 -6.12 -6.46
N MET A 52 3.98 -6.23 -5.85
CA MET A 52 4.77 -5.08 -5.39
C MET A 52 5.02 -4.10 -6.55
N LYS A 53 5.43 -4.60 -7.73
CA LYS A 53 5.64 -3.77 -8.92
C LYS A 53 4.38 -3.00 -9.35
N LYS A 54 3.20 -3.64 -9.29
CA LYS A 54 1.91 -3.01 -9.62
C LYS A 54 1.53 -1.93 -8.61
N ILE A 55 1.70 -2.21 -7.32
CA ILE A 55 1.45 -1.25 -6.24
C ILE A 55 2.38 -0.04 -6.39
N LEU A 56 3.69 -0.27 -6.49
CA LEU A 56 4.68 0.80 -6.65
C LEU A 56 4.43 1.65 -7.89
N LYS A 57 4.03 1.03 -9.01
CA LYS A 57 3.64 1.80 -10.20
C LYS A 57 2.48 2.75 -9.92
N ALA A 58 1.42 2.27 -9.25
CA ALA A 58 0.28 3.11 -8.91
C ALA A 58 0.63 4.23 -7.91
N LEU A 59 1.48 3.93 -6.91
CA LEU A 59 1.93 4.93 -5.94
C LEU A 59 2.81 6.01 -6.58
N ARG A 60 3.61 5.66 -7.59
CA ARG A 60 4.48 6.60 -8.30
C ARG A 60 3.76 7.63 -9.17
N GLU A 61 2.49 7.37 -9.50
CA GLU A 61 1.62 8.38 -10.13
C GLU A 61 1.29 9.52 -9.15
N VAL A 62 1.40 9.28 -7.85
CA VAL A 62 1.16 10.26 -6.78
C VAL A 62 2.49 10.84 -6.27
N ASP A 63 3.49 9.99 -6.06
CA ASP A 63 4.82 10.38 -5.60
C ASP A 63 5.89 9.51 -6.28
N SER A 64 6.60 10.12 -7.24
CA SER A 64 7.63 9.44 -8.04
C SER A 64 8.83 8.98 -7.22
N SER A 65 9.04 9.49 -5.99
CA SER A 65 10.14 9.11 -5.11
C SER A 65 9.92 7.78 -4.39
N VAL A 66 8.73 7.19 -4.52
CA VAL A 66 8.34 5.96 -3.83
C VAL A 66 9.22 4.75 -4.21
N ARG A 67 9.69 4.04 -3.18
CA ARG A 67 10.53 2.84 -3.27
C ARG A 67 9.96 1.66 -2.47
N ALA A 68 10.40 0.45 -2.81
CA ALA A 68 9.91 -0.79 -2.22
C ALA A 68 10.30 -0.96 -0.74
N ASP A 69 11.54 -0.58 -0.40
CA ASP A 69 12.14 -0.64 0.94
C ASP A 69 11.42 0.24 1.96
N GLN A 70 10.59 1.19 1.51
CA GLN A 70 9.75 2.00 2.39
C GLN A 70 8.54 1.22 2.93
N PHE A 71 8.16 0.13 2.28
CA PHE A 71 6.91 -0.58 2.56
C PHE A 71 7.10 -2.02 3.02
N TRP A 72 8.14 -2.68 2.53
CA TRP A 72 8.44 -4.07 2.82
C TRP A 72 9.91 -4.21 3.18
N ASP A 73 10.19 -5.08 4.16
CA ASP A 73 11.56 -5.46 4.55
C ASP A 73 12.02 -6.55 3.58
N LEU A 74 12.91 -6.20 2.64
CA LEU A 74 13.35 -7.02 1.50
C LEU A 74 14.82 -7.43 1.63
#